data_AF-E6PPC4-F1
#
_entry.id   AF-E6PPC4-F1
#
_cell.length_a   1.000
_cell.length_b   1.000
_cell.length_c   1.000
_cell.angle_alpha   90.00
_cell.angle_beta   90.00
_cell.angle_gamma   90.00
#
_symmetry.space_group_name_H-M   'P 1'
#
loop_
_entity.id
_entity.type
_entity.pdbx_description
1 polymer ?
#
loop_
_entity_poly.entity_id
_entity_poly.type
_entity_poly.pdbx_seq_one_letter_code
_entity_poly.pdbx_strand_id
1 'polypeptide(L)' 'MRRALYMATLTATRFNPAIRAFYERLVAAGKLKKVALIACMRKLITHLNAITRDHLNAQNQPLTA' A
#
# COMPACT_ATOMS: atom_id res chain seq x y z
N MET A 1 -4.20 -3.11 15.87
CA MET A 1 -3.75 -2.49 14.60
C MET A 1 -2.96 -3.41 13.66
N ARG A 2 -2.02 -4.26 14.11
CA ARG A 2 -1.26 -5.18 13.24
C ARG A 2 -2.11 -6.15 12.39
N ARG A 3 -3.22 -6.66 12.94
CA ARG A 3 -4.12 -7.60 12.25
C ARG A 3 -4.87 -6.98 11.06
N ALA A 4 -5.38 -5.77 11.20
CA ALA A 4 -6.11 -5.08 10.14
C ALA A 4 -5.20 -4.80 8.93
N LEU A 5 -4.00 -4.28 9.19
CA LEU A 5 -2.97 -4.07 8.17
C LEU A 5 -2.51 -5.38 7.52
N TYR A 6 -2.41 -6.45 8.30
CA TYR A 6 -2.12 -7.78 7.78
C TYR A 6 -3.18 -8.26 6.80
N MET A 7 -4.46 -8.17 7.17
CA MET A 7 -5.56 -8.55 6.29
C MET A 7 -5.66 -7.67 5.05
N ALA A 8 -5.45 -6.35 5.18
CA ALA A 8 -5.41 -5.43 4.05
C ALA A 8 -4.27 -5.75 3.06
N THR A 9 -3.11 -6.18 3.58
CA THR A 9 -1.98 -6.57 2.72
C THR A 9 -2.23 -7.92 2.07
N LEU A 10 -2.90 -8.83 2.75
CA LEU A 10 -3.30 -10.13 2.22
C LEU A 10 -4.33 -9.98 1.09
N THR A 11 -5.29 -9.08 1.23
CA THR A 11 -6.22 -8.77 0.13
C THR A 11 -5.48 -8.03 -0.99
N ALA A 12 -4.64 -7.06 -0.69
CA ALA A 12 -3.89 -6.32 -1.71
C ALA A 12 -2.91 -7.20 -2.51
N THR A 13 -2.26 -8.18 -1.88
CA THR A 13 -1.41 -9.15 -2.60
C THR A 13 -2.21 -10.11 -3.50
N ARG A 14 -3.52 -10.29 -3.24
CA ARG A 14 -4.41 -11.13 -4.07
C ARG A 14 -5.07 -10.35 -5.20
N PHE A 15 -5.53 -9.14 -4.93
CA PHE A 15 -6.34 -8.35 -5.88
C PHE A 15 -5.52 -7.30 -6.64
N ASN A 16 -4.39 -6.84 -6.11
CA ASN A 16 -3.57 -5.81 -6.74
C ASN A 16 -2.30 -6.43 -7.36
N PRO A 17 -2.22 -6.55 -8.70
CA PRO A 17 -1.09 -7.17 -9.38
C PRO A 17 0.23 -6.42 -9.14
N ALA A 18 0.20 -5.11 -8.90
CA ALA A 18 1.40 -4.33 -8.62
C ALA A 18 2.00 -4.67 -7.24
N ILE A 19 1.15 -4.92 -6.23
CA ILE A 19 1.60 -5.32 -4.90
C ILE A 19 2.03 -6.78 -4.89
N ARG A 20 1.33 -7.65 -5.65
CA ARG A 20 1.73 -9.04 -5.84
C ARG A 20 3.12 -9.16 -6.47
N ALA A 21 3.37 -8.47 -7.59
CA ALA A 21 4.67 -8.48 -8.24
C ALA A 21 5.79 -7.95 -7.31
N PHE A 22 5.49 -6.92 -6.50
CA PHE A 22 6.43 -6.42 -5.51
C PHE A 22 6.72 -7.46 -4.42
N TYR A 23 5.71 -8.14 -3.90
CA TYR A 23 5.85 -9.21 -2.92
C TYR A 23 6.68 -10.37 -3.47
N GLU A 24 6.33 -10.87 -4.66
CA GLU A 24 7.02 -11.97 -5.34
C GLU A 24 8.49 -11.63 -5.59
N ARG A 25 8.79 -10.39 -6.03
CA ARG A 25 10.17 -9.94 -6.23
C ARG A 25 10.98 -9.91 -4.93
N LEU A 26 10.38 -9.53 -3.80
CA LEU A 26 11.06 -9.58 -2.50
C LEU A 26 11.30 -11.02 -2.04
N VAL A 27 10.35 -11.92 -2.29
CA VAL A 27 10.50 -13.35 -1.96
C VAL A 27 11.56 -14.00 -2.84
N ALA A 28 11.56 -13.70 -4.14
CA ALA A 28 12.57 -14.17 -5.09
C ALA A 28 13.98 -13.68 -4.74
N ALA A 29 14.10 -12.48 -4.16
CA ALA A 29 15.36 -11.96 -3.61
C ALA A 29 15.80 -12.65 -2.29
N GLY A 30 15.14 -13.74 -1.88
CA GLY A 30 15.50 -14.53 -0.69
C GLY A 30 15.05 -13.90 0.63
N LYS A 31 14.23 -12.84 0.62
CA LYS A 31 13.79 -12.20 1.87
C LYS A 31 12.72 -13.02 2.57
N LEU A 32 12.78 -13.03 3.90
CA LEU A 32 11.76 -13.65 4.75
C LEU A 32 10.35 -13.13 4.38
N LYS A 33 9.39 -14.05 4.26
CA LYS A 33 7.99 -13.74 3.90
C LYS A 33 7.37 -12.66 4.79
N LYS A 34 7.72 -12.62 6.09
CA LYS A 34 7.28 -11.57 7.03
C LYS A 34 7.81 -10.19 6.66
N VAL A 35 9.07 -10.10 6.23
CA VAL A 35 9.70 -8.83 5.80
C VAL A 35 9.07 -8.36 4.49
N ALA A 36 8.82 -9.27 3.56
CA ALA A 36 8.11 -8.95 2.32
C ALA A 36 6.71 -8.40 2.58
N LEU A 37 5.96 -8.98 3.52
CA LEU A 37 4.65 -8.50 3.96
C LEU A 37 4.71 -7.10 4.58
N ILE A 38 5.67 -6.84 5.49
CA ILE A 38 5.82 -5.52 6.11
C ILE A 38 6.25 -4.45 5.09
N ALA A 39 7.09 -4.81 4.11
CA ALA A 39 7.45 -3.91 3.01
C ALA A 39 6.24 -3.58 2.13
N CYS A 40 5.40 -4.57 1.82
CA CYS A 40 4.15 -4.36 1.09
C CYS A 40 3.18 -3.46 1.87
N MET A 41 3.02 -3.68 3.18
CA MET A 41 2.23 -2.80 4.06
C MET A 41 2.68 -1.34 3.95
N ARG A 42 3.99 -1.11 4.09
CA ARG A 42 4.53 0.25 4.08
C ARG A 42 4.26 0.94 2.73
N LYS A 43 4.43 0.21 1.62
CA LYS A 43 4.13 0.73 0.28
C LYS A 43 2.64 1.05 0.10
N LEU A 44 1.75 0.21 0.63
CA LEU A 44 0.30 0.43 0.58
C LEU A 44 -0.14 1.65 1.40
N ILE A 45 0.38 1.80 2.64
CA ILE A 45 0.09 2.97 3.48
C ILE A 45 0.57 4.26 2.78
N THR A 46 1.77 4.25 2.19
CA THR A 46 2.28 5.42 1.47
C THR A 46 1.41 5.78 0.27
N HIS A 47 0.95 4.79 -0.50
CA HIS A 47 0.03 5.02 -1.62
C HIS A 47 -1.30 5.61 -1.15
N LEU A 48 -1.90 5.03 -0.11
CA LEU A 48 -3.15 5.53 0.46
C LEU A 48 -2.98 6.94 1.01
N ASN A 49 -1.89 7.22 1.73
CA ASN A 49 -1.61 8.54 2.26
C ASN A 49 -1.39 9.59 1.16
N ALA A 50 -0.81 9.19 0.02
CA ALA A 50 -0.69 10.07 -1.15
C ALA A 50 -2.07 10.36 -1.76
N ILE A 51 -2.91 9.34 -1.95
CA ILE A 51 -4.28 9.48 -2.45
C ILE A 51 -5.13 10.36 -1.52
N THR A 52 -5.10 10.10 -0.22
CA THR A 52 -5.83 10.91 0.77
C THR A 52 -5.34 12.35 0.78
N ARG A 53 -4.04 12.59 0.70
CA ARG A 53 -3.49 13.96 0.59
C ARG A 53 -3.98 14.66 -0.68
N ASP A 54 -3.98 13.95 -1.80
CA ASP A 54 -4.45 14.50 -3.07
C ASP A 54 -5.95 14.84 -3.02
N HIS A 55 -6.78 13.97 -2.45
CA HIS A 55 -8.20 14.25 -2.20
C HIS A 55 -8.41 15.42 -1.24
N LEU A 56 -7.64 15.51 -0.15
CA LEU A 56 -7.73 16.62 0.78
C LEU A 56 -7.29 17.93 0.11
N ASN A 57 -6.24 17.93 -0.70
CA ASN A 57 -5.80 19.09 -1.46
C ASN A 57 -6.85 19.53 -2.48
N ALA A 58 -7.46 18.57 -3.20
CA ALA A 58 -8.55 18.84 -4.14
C ALA A 58 -9.80 19.42 -3.46
N GLN A 59 -10.09 19.02 -2.22
CA GLN A 59 -11.19 19.59 -1.41
C GLN A 59 -10.88 20.97 -0.82
N ASN A 60 -9.60 21.36 -0.70
CA ASN A 60 -9.17 22.66 -0.15
C ASN A 60 -8.88 23.70 -1.24
N GLN A 61 -9.17 23.43 -2.52
CA GLN A 61 -9.13 24.46 -3.56
C GLN A 61 -10.40 25.32 -3.46
N PRO A 62 -10.30 26.62 -3.08
CA PRO A 62 -11.46 27.48 -3.10
C PRO A 62 -11.87 27.72 -4.55
N LEU A 63 -13.19 27.71 -4.81
CA LEU A 63 -13.81 28.23 -6.02
C LEU A 63 -13.25 29.64 -6.28
N THR A 64 -12.24 29.71 -7.15
CA THR A 64 -11.77 30.95 -7.74
C THR A 64 -12.38 30.98 -9.13
N ALA A 65 -13.62 31.47 -9.16
CA ALA A 65 -14.32 31.92 -10.35
C ALA A 65 -14.75 33.37 -10.10
#